data_AF-A0A7W0WXP9-F1
#
_entry.id   AF-A0A7W0WXP9-F1
#
_cell.length_a   1.000
_cell.length_b   1.000
_cell.length_c   1.000
_cell.angle_alpha   90.00
_cell.angle_beta   90.00
_cell.angle_gamma   90.00
#
_symmetry.space_group_name_H-M   'P 1'
#
loop_
_entity.id
_entity.type
_entity.pdbx_description
1 polymer ?
#
loop_
_entity_poly.entity_id
_entity_poly.type
_entity_poly.pdbx_seq_one_letter_code
_entity_poly.pdbx_strand_id
1 'polypeptide(L)'
;CEPAAACMVATHSEGPKAPTRECGQDGTGPVIVDASTWAGRNGADVKKFADAKSSEEKPIEVCGIESEVEWITRVKCNDGSNPYGTPAKANESRDSWVAKGGRCGSILDRYSVKCPEQTYQVFVDRYICPRT
;
A
#
# COMPACT_ATOMS: atom_id res chain seq x y z
N CYS A 1 31.15 25.61 26.08
CA CYS A 1 30.82 24.18 26.01
C CYS A 1 29.32 24.02 25.99
N GLU A 2 28.77 23.61 24.84
CA GLU A 2 27.58 22.75 24.76
C GLU A 2 27.83 21.41 25.51
N PRO A 3 26.83 20.53 25.78
CA PRO A 3 25.68 20.26 24.89
C PRO A 3 24.34 19.86 25.55
N ALA A 4 23.32 19.66 24.70
CA ALA A 4 22.21 18.69 24.76
C ALA A 4 20.90 19.38 24.29
N ALA A 5 20.46 19.31 23.02
CA ALA A 5 20.21 18.12 22.22
C ALA A 5 19.45 17.02 23.00
N ALA A 6 18.31 17.36 23.61
CA ALA A 6 17.46 16.35 24.25
C ALA A 6 15.98 16.78 24.37
N CYS A 7 15.37 17.39 23.35
CA CYS A 7 13.92 17.67 23.37
C CYS A 7 13.28 17.48 21.99
N MET A 8 13.54 16.37 21.30
CA MET A 8 12.69 15.94 20.17
C MET A 8 12.57 14.42 20.15
N VAL A 9 11.88 13.87 21.15
CA VAL A 9 11.17 12.61 20.97
C VAL A 9 9.69 12.99 20.94
N ALA A 10 9.24 13.47 19.79
CA ALA A 10 7.83 13.37 19.47
C ALA A 10 7.56 11.86 19.33
N THR A 11 7.13 11.25 20.42
CA THR A 11 6.36 10.01 20.36
C THR A 11 5.31 10.23 19.28
N HIS A 12 5.38 9.48 18.18
CA HIS A 12 4.26 9.34 17.28
C HIS A 12 3.15 8.74 18.14
N SER A 13 2.33 9.59 18.74
CA SER A 13 1.07 9.19 19.32
C SER A 13 0.27 8.64 18.16
N GLU A 14 0.28 7.32 18.00
CA GLU A 14 -0.69 6.60 17.20
C GLU A 14 -2.05 7.13 17.66
N GLY A 15 -2.68 7.98 16.84
CA GLY A 15 -4.07 8.34 17.06
C GLY A 15 -4.90 7.06 17.19
N PRO A 16 -6.10 7.12 17.77
CA PRO A 16 -6.93 5.93 17.95
C PRO A 16 -7.02 5.15 16.63
N LYS A 17 -6.52 3.90 16.64
CA LYS A 17 -6.57 3.01 15.48
C LYS A 17 -8.03 2.90 15.05
N ALA A 18 -8.30 3.13 13.77
CA ALA A 18 -9.65 2.98 13.24
C ALA A 18 -10.17 1.58 13.60
N PRO A 19 -11.44 1.45 14.03
CA PRO A 19 -12.01 0.16 14.36
C PRO A 19 -11.94 -0.75 13.13
N THR A 20 -11.65 -2.04 13.37
CA THR A 20 -11.68 -3.05 12.33
C THR A 20 -13.09 -3.16 11.74
N ARG A 21 -13.20 -3.44 10.45
CA ARG A 21 -14.48 -3.69 9.78
C ARG A 21 -14.53 -5.07 9.15
N GLU A 22 -15.75 -5.56 8.93
CA GLU A 22 -16.00 -6.76 8.14
C GLU A 22 -16.04 -6.44 6.64
N CYS A 23 -15.84 -7.46 5.80
CA CYS A 23 -15.94 -7.29 4.36
C CYS A 23 -17.36 -6.92 3.94
N GLY A 24 -17.48 -5.97 3.01
CA GLY A 24 -18.78 -5.45 2.56
C GLY A 24 -19.39 -4.38 3.47
N GLN A 25 -18.78 -4.10 4.63
CA GLN A 25 -19.11 -2.90 5.39
C GLN A 25 -18.40 -1.69 4.78
N ASP A 26 -19.16 -0.61 4.57
CA ASP A 26 -18.62 0.68 4.18
C ASP A 26 -17.70 1.23 5.29
N GLY A 27 -16.59 1.85 4.90
CA GLY A 27 -15.68 2.51 5.84
C GLY A 27 -14.21 2.45 5.45
N THR A 28 -13.39 3.11 6.26
CA THR A 28 -11.93 3.20 6.12
C THR A 28 -11.18 2.41 7.21
N GLY A 29 -11.90 1.54 7.93
CA GLY A 29 -11.31 0.64 8.91
C GLY A 29 -10.54 -0.52 8.24
N PRO A 30 -9.53 -1.09 8.91
CA PRO A 30 -8.85 -2.27 8.43
C PRO A 30 -9.77 -3.50 8.45
N VAL A 31 -9.62 -4.36 7.45
CA VAL A 31 -10.21 -5.68 7.34
C VAL A 31 -9.18 -6.70 7.78
N ILE A 32 -9.46 -7.44 8.84
CA ILE A 32 -8.53 -8.42 9.39
C ILE A 32 -8.73 -9.77 8.68
N VAL A 33 -7.65 -10.33 8.13
CA VAL A 33 -7.62 -11.64 7.49
C VAL A 33 -6.73 -12.61 8.27
N ASP A 34 -6.96 -13.92 8.10
CA ASP A 34 -6.10 -14.94 8.69
C ASP A 34 -4.71 -14.97 8.02
N ALA A 35 -3.75 -15.63 8.69
CA ALA A 35 -2.36 -15.70 8.25
C ALA A 35 -2.19 -16.39 6.88
N SER A 36 -3.00 -17.41 6.57
CA SER A 36 -2.92 -18.09 5.28
C SER A 36 -3.38 -17.17 4.15
N THR A 37 -4.48 -16.44 4.36
CA THR A 37 -4.94 -15.44 3.41
C THR A 37 -3.92 -14.31 3.24
N TRP A 38 -3.34 -13.81 4.33
CA TRP A 38 -2.30 -12.77 4.25
C TRP A 38 -1.05 -13.23 3.50
N ALA A 39 -0.60 -14.47 3.73
CA ALA A 39 0.57 -15.03 3.03
C ALA A 39 0.31 -15.19 1.53
N GLY A 40 -0.89 -15.61 1.14
CA GLY A 40 -1.30 -15.78 -0.26
C GLY A 40 -1.89 -14.53 -0.93
N ARG A 41 -1.80 -13.36 -0.28
CA ARG A 41 -2.42 -12.12 -0.76
C ARG A 41 -1.84 -11.66 -2.09
N ASN A 42 -2.63 -10.94 -2.87
CA ASN A 42 -2.15 -10.43 -4.15
C ASN A 42 -1.04 -9.39 -3.92
N GLY A 43 0.11 -9.58 -4.58
CA GLY A 43 1.29 -8.72 -4.40
C GLY A 43 2.31 -9.19 -3.37
N ALA A 44 2.08 -10.29 -2.63
CA ALA A 44 3.04 -10.80 -1.64
C ALA A 44 4.45 -11.01 -2.21
N ASP A 45 4.54 -11.67 -3.36
CA ASP A 45 5.81 -12.06 -4.00
C ASP A 45 6.18 -11.23 -5.23
N VAL A 46 5.45 -10.14 -5.48
CA VAL A 46 5.66 -9.31 -6.66
C VAL A 46 6.94 -8.49 -6.53
N LYS A 47 7.83 -8.62 -7.53
CA LYS A 47 9.11 -7.91 -7.61
C LYS A 47 9.15 -6.90 -8.75
N LYS A 48 8.37 -7.12 -9.82
CA LYS A 48 8.31 -6.25 -10.99
C LYS A 48 6.88 -5.78 -11.26
N PHE A 49 6.73 -4.58 -11.82
CA PHE A 49 5.42 -4.04 -12.18
C PHE A 49 4.73 -4.87 -13.26
N ALA A 50 5.48 -5.50 -14.17
CA ALA A 50 4.93 -6.44 -15.15
C ALA A 50 4.26 -7.68 -14.51
N ASP A 51 4.70 -8.06 -13.31
CA ASP A 51 4.16 -9.20 -12.57
C ASP A 51 3.02 -8.78 -11.61
N ALA A 52 2.88 -7.48 -11.37
CA ALA A 52 1.81 -6.89 -10.59
C ALA A 52 0.50 -6.98 -11.39
N LYS A 53 -0.10 -8.19 -11.45
CA LYS A 53 -1.40 -8.47 -12.06
C LYS A 53 -2.52 -7.86 -11.21
N SER A 54 -2.53 -6.53 -11.14
CA SER A 54 -3.45 -5.74 -10.35
C SER A 54 -4.64 -5.31 -11.20
N SER A 55 -5.82 -5.36 -10.61
CA SER A 55 -7.05 -4.78 -11.16
C SER A 55 -7.91 -4.23 -10.04
N GLU A 56 -9.02 -3.57 -10.38
CA GLU A 56 -10.01 -3.14 -9.38
C GLU A 56 -10.59 -4.32 -8.59
N GLU A 57 -10.81 -5.48 -9.23
CA GLU A 57 -11.32 -6.68 -8.56
C GLU A 57 -10.25 -7.42 -7.75
N LYS A 58 -8.99 -7.34 -8.19
CA LYS A 58 -7.85 -8.00 -7.58
C LYS A 58 -6.70 -7.00 -7.39
N PRO A 59 -6.84 -6.04 -6.46
CA PRO A 59 -5.79 -5.08 -6.16
C PRO A 59 -4.63 -5.76 -5.45
N ILE A 60 -3.51 -5.06 -5.33
CA ILE A 60 -2.41 -5.41 -4.45
C ILE A 60 -2.86 -5.18 -3.00
N GLU A 61 -2.67 -6.17 -2.14
CA GLU A 61 -3.17 -6.12 -0.76
C GLU A 61 -2.03 -5.80 0.22
N VAL A 62 -2.20 -4.71 0.96
CA VAL A 62 -1.24 -4.21 1.95
C VAL A 62 -1.97 -3.68 3.18
N CYS A 63 -1.25 -3.56 4.30
CA CYS A 63 -1.82 -3.08 5.56
C CYS A 63 -1.33 -1.67 5.86
N GLY A 64 -2.16 -0.68 5.53
CA GLY A 64 -1.89 0.73 5.77
C GLY A 64 -1.00 1.41 4.72
N ILE A 65 -0.91 2.74 4.84
CA ILE A 65 -0.18 3.61 3.90
C ILE A 65 1.32 3.30 3.90
N GLU A 66 1.91 3.01 5.06
CA GLU A 66 3.34 2.70 5.13
C GLU A 66 3.68 1.44 4.32
N SER A 67 2.89 0.37 4.46
CA SER A 67 3.06 -0.87 3.69
C SER A 67 2.83 -0.67 2.20
N GLU A 68 1.88 0.21 1.83
CA GLU A 68 1.63 0.60 0.43
C GLU A 68 2.85 1.30 -0.19
N VAL A 69 3.38 2.31 0.50
CA VAL A 69 4.55 3.07 0.05
C VAL A 69 5.79 2.17 0.01
N GLU A 70 5.96 1.27 0.98
CA GLU A 70 7.02 0.28 0.96
C GLU A 70 6.89 -0.65 -0.26
N TRP A 71 5.69 -1.18 -0.52
CA TRP A 71 5.46 -2.08 -1.64
C TRP A 71 5.76 -1.40 -2.98
N ILE A 72 5.18 -0.22 -3.22
CA ILE A 72 5.30 0.48 -4.51
C ILE A 72 6.74 0.96 -4.78
N THR A 73 7.54 1.24 -3.74
CA THR A 73 8.95 1.62 -3.91
C THR A 73 9.90 0.43 -4.04
N ARG A 74 9.52 -0.74 -3.50
CA ARG A 74 10.29 -1.98 -3.62
C ARG A 74 10.19 -2.57 -5.03
N VAL A 75 9.00 -2.56 -5.62
CA VAL A 75 8.75 -3.11 -6.96
C VAL A 75 9.49 -2.30 -8.03
N LYS A 76 10.05 -2.99 -9.03
CA LYS A 76 10.88 -2.39 -10.08
C LYS A 76 10.24 -2.50 -11.46
N CYS A 77 10.69 -1.66 -12.38
CA CYS A 77 10.46 -1.87 -13.82
C CYS A 77 11.26 -3.09 -14.31
N ASN A 78 11.01 -3.53 -15.53
CA ASN A 78 11.68 -4.71 -16.10
C ASN A 78 13.19 -4.55 -16.24
N ASP A 79 13.67 -3.32 -16.42
CA ASP A 79 15.08 -2.94 -16.49
C ASP A 79 15.75 -2.79 -15.10
N GLY A 80 14.99 -2.98 -14.01
CA GLY A 80 15.45 -2.82 -12.64
C GLY A 80 15.37 -1.40 -12.09
N SER A 81 14.94 -0.42 -12.88
CA SER A 81 14.77 0.97 -12.43
C SER A 81 13.62 1.10 -11.41
N ASN A 82 13.72 2.14 -10.58
CA ASN A 82 12.66 2.53 -9.65
C ASN A 82 12.04 3.85 -10.13
N PRO A 83 10.77 3.87 -10.57
CA PRO A 83 10.14 5.05 -11.14
C PRO A 83 9.93 6.18 -10.12
N TYR A 84 9.85 5.85 -8.82
CA TYR A 84 9.60 6.83 -7.76
C TYR A 84 10.88 7.27 -7.05
N GLY A 85 11.89 6.40 -6.98
CA GLY A 85 13.20 6.66 -6.36
C GLY A 85 13.18 6.85 -4.83
N THR A 86 12.11 7.42 -4.26
CA THR A 86 11.95 7.69 -2.83
C THR A 86 10.52 7.40 -2.35
N PRO A 87 10.33 7.02 -1.07
CA PRO A 87 9.00 6.86 -0.45
C PRO A 87 8.09 8.08 -0.57
N ALA A 88 8.63 9.30 -0.41
CA ALA A 88 7.84 10.53 -0.50
C ALA A 88 7.22 10.72 -1.89
N LYS A 89 8.05 10.60 -2.95
CA LYS A 89 7.57 10.67 -4.34
C LYS A 89 6.54 9.60 -4.66
N ALA A 90 6.70 8.39 -4.12
CA ALA A 90 5.72 7.33 -4.29
C ALA A 90 4.37 7.71 -3.68
N ASN A 91 4.35 8.17 -2.42
CA ASN A 91 3.12 8.58 -1.76
C ASN A 91 2.42 9.75 -2.48
N GLU A 92 3.18 10.72 -2.97
CA GLU A 92 2.68 11.86 -3.76
C GLU A 92 2.18 11.47 -5.15
N SER A 93 2.63 10.34 -5.71
CA SER A 93 2.28 9.89 -7.07
C SER A 93 0.97 9.13 -7.16
N ARG A 94 0.21 9.07 -6.07
CA ARG A 94 -1.12 8.48 -6.05
C ARG A 94 -2.05 9.34 -6.91
N ASP A 95 -2.51 8.76 -8.02
CA ASP A 95 -3.21 9.47 -9.08
C ASP A 95 -4.69 9.72 -8.73
N SER A 96 -5.37 8.67 -8.26
CA SER A 96 -6.77 8.74 -7.90
C SER A 96 -7.16 7.64 -6.92
N TRP A 97 -8.43 7.61 -6.53
CA TRP A 97 -9.03 6.49 -5.82
C TRP A 97 -10.15 5.84 -6.64
N VAL A 98 -10.36 4.55 -6.41
CA VAL A 98 -11.53 3.79 -6.91
C VAL A 98 -12.34 3.33 -5.71
N ALA A 99 -13.65 3.60 -5.72
CA ALA A 99 -14.52 3.12 -4.65
C ALA A 99 -14.95 1.67 -4.91
N LYS A 100 -15.14 0.90 -3.82
CA LYS A 100 -15.74 -0.45 -3.85
C LYS A 100 -14.97 -1.48 -4.68
N GLY A 101 -13.64 -1.48 -4.58
CA GLY A 101 -12.78 -2.48 -5.21
C GLY A 101 -12.26 -3.54 -4.24
N GLY A 102 -11.56 -4.52 -4.80
CA GLY A 102 -10.97 -5.64 -4.09
C GLY A 102 -11.99 -6.56 -3.44
N ARG A 103 -11.48 -7.50 -2.66
CA ARG A 103 -12.30 -8.57 -2.07
C ARG A 103 -13.32 -8.10 -1.03
N CYS A 104 -13.14 -6.90 -0.47
CA CYS A 104 -13.97 -6.39 0.62
C CYS A 104 -14.60 -5.01 0.33
N GLY A 105 -14.65 -4.62 -0.95
CA GLY A 105 -15.27 -3.37 -1.39
C GLY A 105 -14.58 -2.13 -0.82
N SER A 106 -13.26 -2.18 -0.66
CA SER A 106 -12.45 -1.10 -0.13
C SER A 106 -12.36 0.08 -1.09
N ILE A 107 -11.96 1.24 -0.58
CA ILE A 107 -11.41 2.29 -1.43
C ILE A 107 -10.01 1.84 -1.84
N LEU A 108 -9.74 1.84 -3.14
CA LEU A 108 -8.44 1.48 -3.70
C LEU A 108 -7.69 2.72 -4.11
N ASP A 109 -6.37 2.68 -3.93
CA ASP A 109 -5.46 3.69 -4.43
C ASP A 109 -4.96 3.29 -5.80
N ARG A 110 -4.97 4.23 -6.75
CA ARG A 110 -4.50 3.99 -8.12
C ARG A 110 -3.18 4.72 -8.40
N TYR A 111 -2.24 4.00 -8.97
CA TYR A 111 -0.96 4.51 -9.44
C TYR A 111 -0.81 4.30 -10.95
N SER A 112 -0.44 5.37 -11.65
CA SER A 112 0.04 5.31 -13.03
C SER A 112 1.58 5.25 -13.02
N VAL A 113 2.13 4.05 -12.93
CA VAL A 113 3.58 3.81 -12.81
C VAL A 113 4.23 3.89 -14.20
N LYS A 114 5.07 4.91 -14.43
CA LYS A 114 5.79 5.05 -15.70
C LYS A 114 7.11 4.28 -15.67
N CYS A 115 7.20 3.19 -16.44
CA CYS A 115 8.44 2.46 -16.69
C CYS A 115 8.89 2.67 -18.15
N PRO A 116 10.17 2.43 -18.48
CA PRO A 116 10.68 2.55 -19.85
C PRO A 116 9.93 1.66 -20.86
N GLU A 117 9.50 0.48 -20.43
CA GLU A 117 8.79 -0.49 -21.26
C GLU A 117 7.31 -0.13 -21.50
N GLN A 118 6.62 0.45 -20.51
CA GLN A 118 5.23 0.88 -20.58
C GLN A 118 4.80 1.61 -19.30
N THR A 119 3.57 2.16 -19.31
CA THR A 119 2.91 2.63 -18.09
C THR A 119 2.04 1.52 -17.51
N TYR A 120 2.20 1.20 -16.22
CA TYR A 120 1.39 0.22 -15.50
C TYR A 120 0.33 0.93 -14.66
N GLN A 121 -0.91 0.45 -14.74
CA GLN A 121 -1.96 0.82 -13.79
C GLN A 121 -1.93 -0.16 -12.62
N VAL A 122 -1.66 0.35 -11.43
CA VAL A 122 -1.57 -0.45 -10.20
C VAL A 122 -2.65 0.02 -9.23
N PHE A 123 -3.45 -0.92 -8.74
CA PHE A 123 -4.48 -0.68 -7.75
C PHE A 123 -4.04 -1.29 -6.43
N VAL A 124 -4.13 -0.55 -5.34
CA VAL A 124 -3.70 -1.01 -4.02
C VAL A 124 -4.85 -0.91 -3.03
N ASP A 125 -5.16 -2.03 -2.37
CA ASP A 125 -6.04 -2.08 -1.21
C ASP A 125 -5.18 -2.05 0.06
N ARG A 126 -5.16 -0.88 0.71
CA ARG A 126 -4.41 -0.66 1.95
C ARG A 126 -5.17 -1.08 3.22
N TYR A 127 -6.37 -1.62 3.10
CA TYR A 127 -7.20 -1.94 4.26
C TYR A 127 -7.09 -3.41 4.67
N ILE A 128 -6.45 -4.27 3.87
CA ILE A 128 -6.30 -5.69 4.24
C ILE A 128 -5.13 -5.84 5.21
N CYS A 129 -5.38 -6.35 6.40
CA CYS A 129 -4.37 -6.51 7.44
C CYS A 129 -4.35 -7.93 8.00
N PRO A 130 -3.17 -8.50 8.32
CA PRO A 130 -3.10 -9.78 8.98
C PRO A 130 -3.67 -9.69 10.40
N ARG A 131 -4.26 -10.79 10.86
CA ARG A 131 -4.53 -10.99 12.29
C ARG A 131 -3.18 -11.05 13.02
N THR A 132 -2.95 -10.07 13.89
CA THR A 132 -1.80 -9.99 14.80
C THR A 132 -1.94 -10.96 15.96
#